data_AF-A0A1B6ILW4-F1
#
_entry.id   AF-A0A1B6ILW4-F1
#
_cell.length_a   1.000
_cell.length_b   1.000
_cell.length_c   1.000
_cell.angle_alpha   90.00
_cell.angle_beta   90.00
_cell.angle_gamma   90.00
#
_symmetry.space_group_name_H-M   'P 1'
#
loop_
_entity.id
_entity.type
_entity.pdbx_description
1 polymer ?
#
loop_
_entity_poly.entity_id
_entity_poly.type
_entity_poly.pdbx_seq_one_letter_code
_entity_poly.pdbx_strand_id
1 'polypeptide(L)'
;AQGADPPVIKWMKEGTDIPHMDFPDHIQDMNGTLFFSQVQAEDKGRYTCIATNSQGLINVTIDIDVVVTPKFIVLPQNPTDGFEGYPVIMDCIAEGDPKPTIQWDKNTVMNDFDQRRFHVLENGSLLIDEVHFSDEGKYGCTAGNSGGLKRYEVSLNVRNMDGYRPDGTIEGLEGDGSMMTKTVSITLSAAAAYMLLVIGLMAWCRYRRRKRKQAYLDANPASPLTDMAKAEAGNSAEMKAKARNGDVNTPRSDGENTAQSAGSNQSKRSRNNYDKLSFPRQNIHNMMLLGNGEFGEVYLAQAKSVPGTKEGSDTVVMVKALQQTRDEASLQEFKRQLDMFARLDHCNVTKLLGLCNDVEPHYMVLQYTDWGDLKQFLVATRKEGTAAKPRPTPLTVPQSLALVHQLALALEHIANHRLVHKDVAARNCLISSDL
;
A
#
# COMPACT_ATOMS: atom_id res chain seq x y z
N ALA A 1 -8.15 55.34 -12.80
CA ALA A 1 -8.45 56.42 -11.84
C ALA A 1 -9.00 57.63 -12.59
N GLN A 2 -9.83 58.46 -11.96
CA GLN A 2 -10.36 59.71 -12.54
C GLN A 2 -10.09 60.87 -11.59
N GLY A 3 -9.81 62.05 -12.14
CA GLY A 3 -9.54 63.27 -11.38
C GLY A 3 -9.64 64.50 -12.28
N ALA A 4 -9.61 65.70 -11.68
CA ALA A 4 -9.68 66.96 -12.42
C ALA A 4 -8.55 67.10 -13.45
N ASP A 5 -7.34 66.67 -13.08
CA ASP A 5 -6.23 66.44 -13.99
C ASP A 5 -5.97 64.93 -14.16
N PRO A 6 -5.60 64.46 -15.37
CA PRO A 6 -5.26 63.06 -15.61
C PRO A 6 -4.16 62.56 -14.66
N PRO A 7 -4.43 61.51 -13.85
CA PRO A 7 -3.44 61.00 -12.93
C PRO A 7 -2.39 60.13 -13.64
N VAL A 8 -1.15 60.19 -13.17
CA VAL A 8 -0.08 59.26 -13.56
C VAL A 8 -0.21 58.00 -12.71
N ILE A 9 -0.20 56.83 -13.35
CA ILE A 9 -0.28 55.53 -12.69
C ILE A 9 1.11 54.94 -12.52
N LYS A 10 1.39 54.37 -11.34
CA LYS A 10 2.60 53.61 -11.02
C LYS A 10 2.23 52.31 -10.30
N TRP A 11 3.08 51.31 -10.45
CA TRP A 11 2.93 50.01 -9.82
C TRP A 11 4.06 49.74 -8.84
N MET A 12 3.73 49.06 -7.76
CA MET A 12 4.66 48.64 -6.71
C MET A 12 4.41 47.17 -6.39
N LYS A 13 5.47 46.37 -6.27
CA LYS A 13 5.40 44.97 -5.82
C LYS A 13 6.14 44.84 -4.50
N GLU A 14 5.46 44.29 -3.48
CA GLU A 14 6.02 44.08 -2.14
C GLU A 14 6.68 45.34 -1.54
N GLY A 15 6.08 46.51 -1.79
CA GLY A 15 6.62 47.78 -1.29
C GLY A 15 7.73 48.41 -2.16
N THR A 16 8.15 47.74 -3.23
CA THR A 16 9.20 48.23 -4.15
C THR A 16 8.56 48.73 -5.45
N ASP A 17 8.87 49.97 -5.85
CA ASP A 17 8.42 50.53 -7.13
C ASP A 17 8.88 49.65 -8.30
N ILE A 18 7.99 49.40 -9.26
CA ILE A 18 8.32 48.73 -10.52
C ILE A 18 8.51 49.82 -11.58
N PRO A 19 9.74 50.14 -11.99
CA PRO A 19 9.96 51.12 -13.05
C PRO A 19 9.30 50.66 -14.35
N HIS A 20 8.75 51.60 -15.12
CA HIS A 20 8.02 51.29 -16.37
C HIS A 20 8.90 50.57 -17.43
N MET A 21 10.23 50.60 -17.30
CA MET A 21 11.17 49.89 -18.18
C MET A 21 11.71 48.58 -17.59
N ASP A 22 11.37 48.24 -16.35
CA ASP A 22 11.88 47.07 -15.61
C ASP A 22 10.81 45.97 -15.44
N PHE A 23 9.71 46.05 -16.20
CA PHE A 23 8.78 44.93 -16.25
C PHE A 23 9.43 43.72 -16.94
N PRO A 24 9.30 42.50 -16.37
CA PRO A 24 9.59 41.27 -17.09
C PRO A 24 8.83 41.22 -18.43
N ASP A 25 9.39 40.57 -19.45
CA ASP A 25 8.84 40.53 -20.81
C ASP A 25 7.37 40.07 -20.88
N HIS A 26 6.93 39.25 -19.92
CA HIS A 26 5.57 38.72 -19.85
C HIS A 26 4.57 39.65 -19.14
N ILE A 27 5.03 40.76 -18.55
CA ILE A 27 4.23 41.75 -17.82
C ILE A 27 4.23 43.08 -18.58
N GLN A 28 3.06 43.69 -18.75
CA GLN A 28 2.92 44.96 -19.45
C GLN A 28 1.99 45.91 -18.69
N ASP A 29 2.36 47.19 -18.60
CA ASP A 29 1.43 48.23 -18.15
C ASP A 29 0.70 48.84 -19.36
N MET A 30 -0.58 48.51 -19.49
CA MET A 30 -1.48 49.05 -20.51
C MET A 30 -2.28 50.21 -19.92
N ASN A 31 -1.60 51.35 -19.73
CA ASN A 31 -2.21 52.62 -19.34
C ASN A 31 -2.92 52.56 -17.97
N GLY A 32 -2.26 51.96 -16.98
CA GLY A 32 -2.80 51.72 -15.63
C GLY A 32 -3.51 50.38 -15.47
N THR A 33 -3.28 49.44 -16.39
CA THR A 33 -3.73 48.04 -16.30
C THR A 33 -2.52 47.13 -16.38
N LEU A 34 -2.20 46.43 -15.30
CA LEU A 34 -1.09 45.48 -15.30
C LEU A 34 -1.55 44.15 -15.91
N PHE A 35 -1.02 43.82 -17.09
CA PHE A 35 -1.36 42.63 -17.87
C PHE A 35 -0.26 41.58 -17.79
N PHE A 36 -0.63 40.33 -17.53
CA PHE A 36 0.28 39.18 -17.47
C PHE A 36 -0.07 38.22 -18.60
N SER A 37 0.85 38.05 -19.56
CA SER A 37 0.63 37.18 -20.72
C SER A 37 0.91 35.70 -20.45
N GLN A 38 1.85 35.41 -19.54
CA GLN A 38 2.21 34.06 -19.09
C GLN A 38 2.58 34.12 -17.62
N VAL A 39 1.63 33.78 -16.74
CA VAL A 39 1.83 33.86 -15.28
C VAL A 39 2.87 32.83 -14.84
N GLN A 40 3.88 33.29 -14.11
CA GLN A 40 4.93 32.47 -13.52
C GLN A 40 4.83 32.46 -11.99
N ALA A 41 5.46 31.49 -11.32
CA ALA A 41 5.39 31.38 -9.86
C ALA A 41 5.92 32.65 -9.15
N GLU A 42 6.91 33.29 -9.76
CA GLU A 42 7.55 34.51 -9.29
C GLU A 42 6.62 35.72 -9.33
N ASP A 43 5.54 35.69 -10.13
CA ASP A 43 4.55 36.76 -10.23
C ASP A 43 3.66 36.87 -9.00
N LYS A 44 3.68 35.87 -8.12
CA LYS A 44 3.02 35.92 -6.82
C LYS A 44 3.52 37.12 -6.00
N GLY A 45 2.60 37.78 -5.32
CA GLY A 45 2.93 38.84 -4.37
C GLY A 45 1.87 39.91 -4.26
N ARG A 46 2.16 40.91 -3.45
CA ARG A 46 1.29 42.04 -3.17
C ARG A 46 1.61 43.21 -4.10
N TYR A 47 0.64 43.59 -4.93
CA TYR A 47 0.74 44.66 -5.91
C TYR A 47 -0.07 45.88 -5.45
N THR A 48 0.54 47.06 -5.53
CA THR A 48 -0.11 48.32 -5.22
C THR A 48 -0.15 49.20 -6.46
N CYS A 49 -1.35 49.58 -6.90
CA CYS A 49 -1.58 50.59 -7.92
C CYS A 49 -1.62 51.96 -7.25
N ILE A 50 -0.77 52.89 -7.69
CA ILE A 50 -0.69 54.25 -7.15
C ILE A 50 -1.06 55.23 -8.26
N ALA A 51 -2.07 56.06 -8.02
CA ALA A 51 -2.50 57.12 -8.93
C ALA A 51 -2.22 58.49 -8.31
N THR A 52 -1.47 59.34 -9.02
CA THR A 52 -1.06 60.66 -8.52
C THR A 52 -1.42 61.76 -9.51
N ASN A 53 -2.03 62.85 -9.04
CA ASN A 53 -2.23 64.08 -9.82
C ASN A 53 -1.90 65.33 -8.99
N SER A 54 -2.19 66.52 -9.51
CA SER A 54 -1.91 67.80 -8.85
C SER A 54 -2.61 67.99 -7.49
N GLN A 55 -3.70 67.26 -7.25
CA GLN A 55 -4.55 67.41 -6.07
C GLN A 55 -4.25 66.36 -4.99
N GLY A 56 -3.56 65.28 -5.31
CA GLY A 56 -3.20 64.27 -4.32
C GLY A 56 -2.84 62.91 -4.90
N LEU A 57 -2.83 61.93 -3.99
CA LEU A 57 -2.43 60.55 -4.24
C LEU A 57 -3.47 59.60 -3.67
N ILE A 58 -3.83 58.60 -4.46
CA ILE A 58 -4.64 57.46 -4.02
C ILE A 58 -3.92 56.15 -4.37
N ASN A 59 -4.14 55.11 -3.59
CA ASN A 59 -3.60 53.79 -3.88
C ASN A 59 -4.60 52.67 -3.60
N VAL A 60 -4.41 51.53 -4.27
CA VAL A 60 -5.18 50.29 -4.06
C VAL A 60 -4.17 49.15 -4.05
N THR A 61 -4.29 48.25 -3.08
CA THR A 61 -3.41 47.08 -2.92
C THR A 61 -4.20 45.80 -3.15
N ILE A 62 -3.59 44.86 -3.88
CA ILE A 62 -4.17 43.57 -4.29
C ILE A 62 -3.11 42.49 -4.07
N ASP A 63 -3.49 41.38 -3.46
CA ASP A 63 -2.65 40.19 -3.36
C ASP A 63 -2.91 39.27 -4.56
N ILE A 64 -1.88 39.03 -5.35
CA ILE A 64 -1.91 38.10 -6.50
C ILE A 64 -1.32 36.77 -6.04
N ASP A 65 -2.09 35.70 -6.19
CA ASP A 65 -1.63 34.33 -5.99
C ASP A 65 -1.49 33.61 -7.33
N VAL A 66 -0.55 32.67 -7.41
CA VAL A 66 -0.30 31.88 -8.62
C VAL A 66 -0.67 30.45 -8.33
N VAL A 67 -1.62 29.93 -9.10
CA VAL A 67 -2.26 28.63 -8.84
C VAL A 67 -1.99 27.67 -9.99
N VAL A 68 -1.76 26.40 -9.66
CA VAL A 68 -1.60 25.30 -10.61
C VAL A 68 -2.92 24.56 -10.73
N THR A 69 -3.51 24.58 -11.91
CA THR A 69 -4.80 23.91 -12.20
C THR A 69 -4.71 22.40 -11.95
N PRO A 70 -5.82 21.72 -11.58
CA PRO A 70 -5.78 20.29 -11.29
C PRO A 70 -5.34 19.46 -12.51
N LYS A 71 -4.55 18.41 -12.26
CA LYS A 71 -4.12 17.42 -13.25
C LYS A 71 -4.25 16.02 -12.67
N PHE A 72 -4.98 15.13 -13.35
CA PHE A 72 -5.07 13.73 -12.96
C PHE A 72 -3.73 13.02 -13.20
N ILE A 73 -3.26 12.29 -12.18
CA ILE A 73 -2.06 11.45 -12.24
C ILE A 73 -2.40 9.96 -12.21
N VAL A 74 -3.54 9.60 -11.61
CA VAL A 74 -4.10 8.25 -11.64
C VAL A 74 -5.58 8.36 -11.96
N LEU A 75 -6.03 7.56 -12.93
CA LEU A 75 -7.40 7.50 -13.40
C LEU A 75 -7.92 6.07 -13.30
N PRO A 76 -9.24 5.89 -13.15
CA PRO A 76 -9.82 4.56 -13.05
C PRO A 76 -9.77 3.91 -14.44
N GLN A 77 -9.74 2.59 -14.46
CA GLN A 77 -9.86 1.85 -15.71
C GLN A 77 -11.23 2.10 -16.32
N ASN A 78 -11.30 2.33 -17.63
CA ASN A 78 -12.57 2.56 -18.32
C ASN A 78 -12.81 1.52 -19.43
N PRO A 79 -13.80 0.61 -19.26
CA PRO A 79 -14.69 0.45 -18.12
C PRO A 79 -13.98 -0.18 -16.89
N THR A 80 -14.51 0.07 -15.69
CA THR A 80 -14.17 -0.66 -14.46
C THR A 80 -15.16 -1.80 -14.30
N ASP A 81 -14.70 -3.03 -14.05
CA ASP A 81 -15.59 -4.14 -13.70
C ASP A 81 -15.65 -4.34 -12.18
N GLY A 82 -16.86 -4.39 -11.63
CA GLY A 82 -17.17 -4.77 -10.26
C GLY A 82 -17.94 -6.09 -10.22
N PHE A 83 -17.94 -6.75 -9.06
CA PHE A 83 -18.65 -8.02 -8.86
C PHE A 83 -19.68 -7.89 -7.75
N GLU A 84 -20.87 -8.44 -7.96
CA GLU A 84 -21.96 -8.35 -6.99
C GLU A 84 -21.56 -8.94 -5.62
N GLY A 85 -21.84 -8.21 -4.55
CA GLY A 85 -21.56 -8.59 -3.16
C GLY A 85 -20.11 -8.31 -2.71
N TYR A 86 -19.28 -7.68 -3.54
CA TYR A 86 -17.87 -7.44 -3.26
C TYR A 86 -17.49 -5.96 -3.42
N PRO A 87 -16.40 -5.51 -2.77
CA PRO A 87 -15.95 -4.15 -2.89
C PRO A 87 -15.26 -3.86 -4.23
N VAL A 88 -15.42 -2.64 -4.76
CA VAL A 88 -14.67 -2.13 -5.92
C VAL A 88 -14.10 -0.75 -5.62
N ILE A 89 -12.89 -0.47 -6.14
CA ILE A 89 -12.24 0.83 -6.02
C ILE A 89 -12.07 1.43 -7.43
N MET A 90 -12.55 2.65 -7.62
CA MET A 90 -12.28 3.47 -8.80
C MET A 90 -11.27 4.55 -8.43
N ASP A 91 -10.03 4.37 -8.89
CA ASP A 91 -8.95 5.30 -8.57
C ASP A 91 -9.13 6.67 -9.21
N CYS A 92 -8.98 7.75 -8.45
CA CYS A 92 -8.94 9.09 -9.01
C CYS A 92 -8.09 10.02 -8.15
N ILE A 93 -6.85 10.25 -8.61
CA ILE A 93 -5.85 11.03 -7.89
C ILE A 93 -5.41 12.19 -8.78
N ALA A 94 -5.46 13.41 -8.24
CA ALA A 94 -5.06 14.62 -8.94
C ALA A 94 -4.06 15.45 -8.14
N GLU A 95 -3.18 16.15 -8.85
CA GLU A 95 -2.23 17.12 -8.33
C GLU A 95 -2.62 18.53 -8.77
N GLY A 96 -2.19 19.53 -8.01
CA GLY A 96 -2.46 20.95 -8.24
C GLY A 96 -2.06 21.76 -7.01
N ASP A 97 -1.99 23.08 -7.16
CA ASP A 97 -1.66 24.02 -6.10
C ASP A 97 -2.65 25.19 -6.12
N PRO A 98 -3.55 25.33 -5.13
CA PRO A 98 -3.71 24.49 -3.94
C PRO A 98 -4.10 23.05 -4.26
N LYS A 99 -3.83 22.13 -3.33
CA LYS A 99 -4.15 20.68 -3.49
C LYS A 99 -5.62 20.52 -3.92
N PRO A 100 -5.91 19.83 -5.05
CA PRO A 100 -7.28 19.67 -5.52
C PRO A 100 -8.14 18.85 -4.57
N THR A 101 -9.41 19.22 -4.44
CA THR A 101 -10.44 18.40 -3.82
C THR A 101 -11.12 17.55 -4.89
N ILE A 102 -11.35 16.27 -4.61
CA ILE A 102 -12.04 15.33 -5.50
C ILE A 102 -13.50 15.19 -5.08
N GLN A 103 -14.41 15.23 -6.05
CA GLN A 103 -15.84 14.95 -5.88
C GLN A 103 -16.30 13.91 -6.90
N TRP A 104 -17.19 13.03 -6.46
CA TRP A 104 -17.78 12.00 -7.30
C TRP A 104 -19.28 12.22 -7.51
N ASP A 105 -19.78 11.79 -8.66
CA ASP A 105 -21.20 11.69 -8.98
C ASP A 105 -21.49 10.39 -9.74
N LYS A 106 -22.74 9.94 -9.68
CA LYS A 106 -23.26 8.83 -10.49
C LYS A 106 -24.28 9.39 -11.47
N ASN A 107 -24.09 9.11 -12.75
CA ASN A 107 -24.95 9.58 -13.84
C ASN A 107 -25.24 11.09 -13.79
N THR A 108 -24.23 11.92 -13.48
CA THR A 108 -24.33 13.38 -13.32
C THR A 108 -25.13 13.88 -12.12
N VAL A 109 -25.61 12.98 -11.25
CA VAL A 109 -26.36 13.31 -10.05
C VAL A 109 -25.44 13.22 -8.83
N MET A 110 -25.21 14.38 -8.20
CA MET A 110 -24.49 14.47 -6.94
C MET A 110 -25.35 13.88 -5.82
N ASN A 111 -24.73 13.08 -4.94
CA ASN A 111 -25.37 12.43 -3.78
C ASN A 111 -26.35 11.28 -4.07
N ASP A 112 -26.30 10.63 -5.24
CA ASP A 112 -27.00 9.35 -5.50
C ASP A 112 -26.29 8.13 -4.85
N PHE A 113 -25.44 8.40 -3.85
CA PHE A 113 -24.67 7.39 -3.16
C PHE A 113 -25.37 6.98 -1.88
N ASP A 114 -25.46 5.67 -1.66
CA ASP A 114 -25.74 5.15 -0.33
C ASP A 114 -24.55 5.49 0.58
N GLN A 115 -24.71 6.47 1.46
CA GLN A 115 -23.64 6.97 2.35
C GLN A 115 -23.05 5.88 3.26
N ARG A 116 -23.65 4.68 3.33
CA ARG A 116 -23.13 3.54 4.09
C ARG A 116 -22.20 2.63 3.31
N ARG A 117 -22.30 2.58 1.98
CA ARG A 117 -21.50 1.68 1.12
C ARG A 117 -20.48 2.43 0.27
N PHE A 118 -20.70 3.72 -0.01
CA PHE A 118 -19.85 4.51 -0.88
C PHE A 118 -18.96 5.43 -0.04
N HIS A 119 -17.65 5.31 -0.24
CA HIS A 119 -16.63 6.03 0.52
C HIS A 119 -15.62 6.69 -0.42
N VAL A 120 -15.47 8.01 -0.30
CA VAL A 120 -14.37 8.72 -0.95
C VAL A 120 -13.15 8.67 -0.02
N LEU A 121 -12.08 8.03 -0.49
CA LEU A 121 -10.84 7.85 0.28
C LEU A 121 -10.02 9.16 0.33
N GLU A 122 -9.05 9.24 1.24
CA GLU A 122 -8.20 10.44 1.42
C GLU A 122 -7.41 10.84 0.16
N ASN A 123 -7.11 9.87 -0.71
CA ASN A 123 -6.42 10.10 -1.99
C ASN A 123 -7.37 10.54 -3.12
N GLY A 124 -8.69 10.55 -2.89
CA GLY A 124 -9.72 10.92 -3.86
C GLY A 124 -10.40 9.75 -4.57
N SER A 125 -9.91 8.51 -4.42
CA SER A 125 -10.51 7.32 -5.02
C SER A 125 -11.89 7.01 -4.41
N LEU A 126 -12.81 6.46 -5.20
CA LEU A 126 -14.12 6.01 -4.73
C LEU A 126 -14.09 4.50 -4.43
N LEU A 127 -14.37 4.14 -3.18
CA LEU A 127 -14.62 2.77 -2.74
C LEU A 127 -16.13 2.53 -2.64
N ILE A 128 -16.60 1.43 -3.21
CA ILE A 128 -17.94 0.89 -2.97
C ILE A 128 -17.72 -0.41 -2.21
N ASP A 129 -18.17 -0.51 -0.95
CA ASP A 129 -17.89 -1.63 -0.04
C ASP A 129 -18.57 -2.94 -0.48
N GLU A 130 -19.79 -2.84 -0.99
CA GLU A 130 -20.59 -3.97 -1.46
C GLU A 130 -21.32 -3.55 -2.74
N VAL A 131 -20.83 -3.99 -3.90
CA VAL A 131 -21.40 -3.66 -5.20
C VAL A 131 -22.69 -4.45 -5.44
N HIS A 132 -23.72 -3.78 -5.96
CA HIS A 132 -24.94 -4.40 -6.46
C HIS A 132 -25.11 -4.14 -7.96
N PHE A 133 -25.91 -4.95 -8.67
CA PHE A 133 -26.24 -4.68 -10.07
C PHE A 133 -26.86 -3.30 -10.31
N SER A 134 -27.59 -2.76 -9.33
CA SER A 134 -28.11 -1.39 -9.38
C SER A 134 -27.03 -0.30 -9.34
N ASP A 135 -25.82 -0.64 -8.94
CA ASP A 135 -24.68 0.28 -8.89
C ASP A 135 -24.03 0.46 -10.28
N GLU A 136 -24.36 -0.38 -11.26
CA GLU A 136 -23.93 -0.22 -12.65
C GLU A 136 -24.31 1.18 -13.19
N GLY A 137 -23.39 1.79 -13.95
CA GLY A 137 -23.61 3.11 -14.52
C GLY A 137 -22.35 3.92 -14.74
N LYS A 138 -22.53 5.20 -15.08
CA LYS A 138 -21.43 6.13 -15.32
C LYS A 138 -21.10 6.89 -14.03
N TYR A 139 -19.83 6.95 -13.70
CA TYR A 139 -19.31 7.67 -12.55
C TYR A 139 -18.39 8.79 -13.02
N GLY A 140 -18.56 9.98 -12.44
CA GLY A 140 -17.76 11.15 -12.74
C GLY A 140 -16.85 11.50 -11.59
N CYS A 141 -15.54 11.59 -11.83
CA CYS A 141 -14.59 12.17 -10.90
C CYS A 141 -14.28 13.61 -11.31
N THR A 142 -14.48 14.57 -10.41
CA THR A 142 -14.20 15.99 -10.64
C THR A 142 -13.15 16.48 -9.64
N ALA A 143 -12.00 16.91 -10.14
CA ALA A 143 -10.93 17.53 -9.37
C ALA A 143 -11.02 19.06 -9.47
N GLY A 144 -11.03 19.75 -8.32
CA GLY A 144 -11.18 21.20 -8.26
C GLY A 144 -10.23 21.89 -7.29
N ASN A 145 -9.69 23.04 -7.71
CA ASN A 145 -9.04 24.03 -6.84
C ASN A 145 -9.36 25.45 -7.34
N SER A 146 -8.76 26.48 -6.73
CA SER A 146 -8.95 27.88 -7.13
C SER A 146 -8.49 28.21 -8.56
N GLY A 147 -7.62 27.38 -9.15
CA GLY A 147 -7.19 27.52 -10.55
C GLY A 147 -8.17 26.94 -11.57
N GLY A 148 -9.07 26.04 -11.17
CA GLY A 148 -10.11 25.52 -12.04
C GLY A 148 -10.56 24.10 -11.71
N LEU A 149 -11.28 23.51 -12.67
CA LEU A 149 -11.90 22.19 -12.56
C LEU A 149 -11.47 21.29 -13.72
N LYS A 150 -11.24 20.01 -13.42
CA LYS A 150 -11.06 18.93 -14.40
C LYS A 150 -11.99 17.77 -14.06
N ARG A 151 -12.53 17.10 -15.08
CA ARG A 151 -13.46 15.98 -14.94
C ARG A 151 -13.01 14.78 -15.76
N TYR A 152 -13.22 13.58 -15.22
CA TYR A 152 -13.06 12.31 -15.91
C TYR A 152 -14.31 11.45 -15.68
N GLU A 153 -14.78 10.74 -16.71
CA GLU A 153 -15.95 9.85 -16.64
C GLU A 153 -15.51 8.40 -16.87
N VAL A 154 -16.05 7.49 -16.06
CA VAL A 154 -15.79 6.05 -16.11
C VAL A 154 -17.09 5.27 -16.03
N SER A 155 -17.19 4.16 -16.77
CA SER A 155 -18.32 3.23 -16.64
C SER A 155 -17.97 2.11 -15.66
N LEU A 156 -18.84 1.86 -14.67
CA LEU A 156 -18.80 0.67 -13.83
C LEU A 156 -19.72 -0.39 -14.43
N ASN A 157 -19.19 -1.55 -14.80
CA ASN A 157 -19.97 -2.73 -15.21
C ASN A 157 -20.03 -3.72 -14.05
N VAL A 158 -21.21 -4.24 -13.72
CA VAL A 158 -21.36 -5.19 -12.61
C VAL A 158 -21.58 -6.59 -13.13
N ARG A 159 -20.81 -7.56 -12.62
CA ARG A 159 -20.89 -8.97 -13.03
C ARG A 159 -21.21 -9.87 -11.84
N ASN A 160 -21.83 -11.02 -12.11
CA ASN A 160 -21.95 -12.06 -11.11
C ASN A 160 -20.59 -12.78 -10.97
N MET A 161 -20.16 -13.07 -9.74
CA MET A 161 -18.98 -13.90 -9.47
C MET A 161 -19.22 -15.38 -9.84
N ASP A 162 -20.48 -15.83 -9.83
CA ASP A 162 -20.88 -17.23 -10.04
C ASP A 162 -20.61 -17.77 -11.48
N GLY A 163 -20.10 -16.94 -12.39
CA GLY A 163 -19.83 -17.30 -13.79
C GLY A 163 -18.43 -16.99 -14.30
N TYR A 164 -17.51 -16.45 -13.49
CA TYR A 164 -16.14 -16.17 -13.93
C TYR A 164 -15.29 -17.45 -13.89
N ARG A 165 -15.50 -18.33 -14.87
CA ARG A 165 -14.54 -19.35 -15.28
C ARG A 165 -13.61 -18.72 -16.33
N PRO A 166 -12.28 -18.73 -16.17
CA PRO A 166 -11.34 -18.20 -17.17
C PRO A 166 -11.20 -19.12 -18.41
N ASP A 167 -12.22 -19.92 -18.70
CA ASP A 167 -12.32 -20.63 -19.96
C ASP A 167 -13.77 -20.61 -20.43
N GLY A 168 -14.01 -20.00 -21.59
CA GLY A 168 -15.32 -19.74 -22.18
C GLY A 168 -16.03 -20.99 -22.66
N THR A 169 -16.31 -21.93 -21.76
CA THR A 169 -17.11 -23.13 -22.08
C THR A 169 -18.54 -22.95 -21.58
N ILE A 170 -19.35 -22.50 -22.54
CA ILE A 170 -20.80 -22.61 -22.76
C ILE A 170 -21.61 -23.40 -21.71
N GLU A 171 -22.75 -22.81 -21.33
CA GLU A 171 -23.88 -23.49 -20.66
C GLU A 171 -24.22 -24.84 -21.29
N GLY A 172 -24.22 -25.90 -20.46
CA GLY A 172 -24.89 -27.15 -20.82
C GLY A 172 -23.98 -28.36 -20.80
N LEU A 173 -23.75 -28.91 -19.61
CA LEU A 173 -23.68 -30.36 -19.40
C LEU A 173 -24.25 -30.66 -18.00
N GLU A 174 -25.54 -31.01 -17.97
CA GLU A 174 -25.98 -32.05 -17.05
C GLU A 174 -25.12 -33.29 -17.34
N GLY A 175 -24.20 -33.61 -16.43
CA GLY A 175 -23.24 -34.68 -16.65
C GLY A 175 -22.34 -34.86 -15.45
N ASP A 176 -22.79 -35.73 -14.54
CA ASP A 176 -22.07 -36.49 -13.51
C ASP A 176 -20.91 -35.79 -12.77
N GLY A 177 -21.03 -35.73 -11.44
CA GLY A 177 -20.12 -35.09 -10.48
C GLY A 177 -18.73 -35.72 -10.36
N SER A 178 -18.03 -35.89 -11.48
CA SER A 178 -16.74 -36.56 -11.61
C SER A 178 -15.75 -35.71 -12.41
N MET A 179 -15.31 -34.59 -11.84
CA MET A 179 -13.97 -34.03 -12.11
C MET A 179 -13.64 -33.01 -11.02
N MET A 180 -12.83 -33.42 -10.05
CA MET A 180 -12.30 -32.57 -8.99
C MET A 180 -10.90 -33.11 -8.65
N THR A 181 -9.99 -32.95 -9.60
CA THR A 181 -8.57 -32.95 -9.34
C THR A 181 -8.28 -31.60 -8.67
N LYS A 182 -8.05 -31.57 -7.36
CA LYS A 182 -8.02 -30.34 -6.54
C LYS A 182 -6.58 -30.03 -6.16
N THR A 183 -6.03 -28.87 -6.50
CA THR A 183 -4.68 -28.42 -6.04
C THR A 183 -4.76 -27.75 -4.67
N VAL A 184 -3.91 -28.15 -3.72
CA VAL A 184 -3.63 -27.38 -2.50
C VAL A 184 -2.38 -26.54 -2.69
N SER A 185 -2.44 -25.24 -2.39
CA SER A 185 -1.26 -24.37 -2.35
C SER A 185 -1.06 -23.76 -0.96
N ILE A 186 0.16 -23.79 -0.43
CA ILE A 186 0.48 -23.31 0.92
C ILE A 186 0.91 -21.84 0.86
N THR A 187 0.25 -20.96 1.64
CA THR A 187 0.61 -19.54 1.74
C THR A 187 1.58 -19.27 2.88
N LEU A 188 2.76 -18.77 2.54
CA LEU A 188 3.77 -18.31 3.47
C LEU A 188 3.32 -17.01 4.18
N SER A 189 2.61 -17.14 5.30
CA SER A 189 2.40 -16.03 6.25
C SER A 189 3.27 -16.25 7.48
N ALA A 190 3.94 -15.19 7.94
CA ALA A 190 5.04 -15.32 8.87
C ALA A 190 4.53 -15.40 10.31
N ALA A 191 5.12 -16.33 11.06
CA ALA A 191 4.95 -16.60 12.47
C ALA A 191 5.36 -15.44 13.41
N ALA A 192 5.40 -14.18 12.94
CA ALA A 192 5.77 -13.02 13.74
C ALA A 192 4.73 -12.75 14.85
N ALA A 193 3.43 -12.83 14.53
CA ALA A 193 2.36 -12.69 15.50
C ALA A 193 2.40 -13.80 16.58
N TYR A 194 2.72 -15.03 16.18
CA TYR A 194 2.86 -16.14 17.13
C TYR A 194 4.09 -15.96 18.03
N MET A 195 5.23 -15.54 17.48
CA MET A 195 6.45 -15.28 18.25
C MET A 195 6.27 -14.12 19.24
N LEU A 196 5.61 -13.03 18.84
CA LEU A 196 5.29 -11.91 19.73
C LEU A 196 4.31 -12.32 20.85
N LEU A 197 3.31 -13.15 20.53
CA LEU A 197 2.36 -13.68 21.49
C LEU A 197 3.04 -14.61 22.52
N VAL A 198 3.92 -15.50 22.08
CA VAL A 198 4.68 -16.40 22.97
C VAL A 198 5.67 -15.63 23.85
N ILE A 199 6.38 -14.63 23.30
CA ILE A 199 7.28 -13.75 24.07
C ILE A 199 6.50 -12.95 25.12
N GLY A 200 5.35 -12.40 24.75
CA GLY A 200 4.45 -11.67 25.66
C GLY A 200 3.93 -12.57 26.80
N LEU A 201 3.49 -13.80 26.48
CA LEU A 201 3.05 -14.77 27.48
C LEU A 201 4.19 -15.21 28.43
N MET A 202 5.40 -15.40 27.92
CA MET A 202 6.57 -15.73 28.75
C MET A 202 6.95 -14.57 29.68
N ALA A 203 6.92 -13.32 29.20
CA ALA A 203 7.19 -12.13 30.01
C ALA A 203 6.12 -11.96 31.10
N TRP A 204 4.84 -12.13 30.77
CA TRP A 204 3.74 -12.06 31.71
C TRP A 204 3.79 -13.18 32.77
N CYS A 205 4.12 -14.42 32.36
CA CYS A 205 4.33 -15.53 33.28
C CYS A 205 5.48 -15.24 34.27
N ARG A 206 6.59 -14.66 33.79
CA ARG A 206 7.72 -14.25 34.65
C ARG A 206 7.32 -13.13 35.60
N TYR A 207 6.59 -12.13 35.13
CA TYR A 207 6.07 -11.04 35.97
C TYR A 207 5.13 -11.56 37.07
N ARG A 208 4.16 -12.41 36.70
CA ARG A 208 3.21 -13.01 37.65
C ARG A 208 3.89 -13.92 38.67
N ARG A 209 4.90 -14.69 38.26
CA ARG A 209 5.73 -15.49 39.17
C ARG A 209 6.51 -14.61 40.16
N ARG A 210 7.12 -13.51 39.70
CA ARG A 210 7.80 -12.54 40.57
C ARG A 210 6.84 -11.92 41.59
N LYS A 211 5.64 -11.50 41.15
CA LYS A 211 4.62 -10.92 42.04
C LYS A 211 4.11 -11.93 43.08
N ARG A 212 3.92 -13.20 42.71
CA ARG A 212 3.57 -14.28 43.65
C ARG A 212 4.69 -14.58 44.65
N LYS A 213 5.95 -14.57 44.20
CA LYS A 213 7.11 -14.75 45.08
C LYS A 213 7.22 -13.61 46.09
N GLN A 214 6.98 -12.37 45.66
CA GLN A 214 6.95 -11.21 46.56
C GLN A 214 5.82 -11.33 47.59
N ALA A 215 4.59 -11.62 47.15
CA ALA A 215 3.45 -11.79 48.06
C ALA A 215 3.63 -12.95 49.07
N TYR A 216 4.34 -14.02 48.70
CA TYR A 216 4.66 -15.13 49.61
C TYR A 216 5.71 -14.73 50.66
N LEU A 217 6.72 -13.94 50.27
CA LEU A 217 7.74 -13.42 51.19
C LEU A 217 7.15 -12.38 52.15
N ASP A 218 6.24 -11.53 51.67
CA ASP A 218 5.55 -10.53 52.49
C ASP A 218 4.56 -11.19 53.48
N ALA A 219 3.97 -12.33 53.11
CA ALA A 219 3.01 -13.07 53.95
C ALA A 219 3.67 -14.01 54.98
N ASN A 220 4.97 -14.32 54.85
CA ASN A 220 5.63 -15.28 55.73
C ASN A 220 7.08 -14.85 56.08
N PRO A 221 7.25 -13.84 56.96
CA PRO A 221 8.54 -13.18 57.23
C PRO A 221 9.56 -14.04 58.00
N ALA A 222 9.21 -15.26 58.42
CA ALA A 222 10.04 -16.14 59.25
C ALA A 222 10.34 -17.53 58.63
N SER A 223 10.58 -17.59 57.31
CA SER A 223 10.97 -18.82 56.60
C SER A 223 12.51 -18.93 56.43
N PRO A 224 13.14 -20.11 56.53
CA PRO A 224 14.61 -20.28 56.51
C PRO A 224 15.31 -19.89 55.18
N LEU A 225 14.55 -19.50 54.15
CA LEU A 225 15.04 -19.07 52.84
C LEU A 225 15.53 -17.61 52.82
N THR A 226 15.24 -16.80 53.85
CA THR A 226 15.75 -15.41 53.97
C THR A 226 17.24 -15.36 54.32
N ASP A 227 17.83 -16.44 54.84
CA ASP A 227 19.26 -16.48 55.18
C ASP A 227 20.15 -16.86 53.99
N MET A 228 19.67 -17.65 53.03
CA MET A 228 20.41 -17.95 51.80
C MET A 228 20.47 -16.74 50.84
N ALA A 229 19.47 -15.87 50.85
CA ALA A 229 19.47 -14.64 50.05
C ALA A 229 20.41 -13.54 50.60
N LYS A 230 20.80 -13.61 51.89
CA LYS A 230 21.82 -12.73 52.47
C LYS A 230 23.25 -13.23 52.22
N ALA A 231 23.44 -14.52 51.96
CA ALA A 231 24.75 -15.11 51.68
C ALA A 231 25.26 -14.81 50.24
N GLU A 232 24.38 -14.71 49.24
CA GLU A 232 24.78 -14.36 47.86
C GLU A 232 25.08 -12.86 47.65
N ALA A 233 24.59 -11.98 48.53
CA ALA A 233 24.91 -10.55 48.50
C ALA A 233 26.28 -10.20 49.12
N GLY A 234 26.84 -11.09 49.95
CA GLY A 234 28.13 -10.89 50.63
C GLY A 234 29.36 -11.11 49.74
N ASN A 235 29.29 -12.02 48.76
CA ASN A 235 30.44 -12.38 47.91
C ASN A 235 30.70 -11.45 46.71
N SER A 236 29.82 -10.47 46.44
CA SER A 236 30.03 -9.46 45.39
C SER A 236 30.78 -8.22 45.90
N ALA A 237 30.84 -8.02 47.23
CA ALA A 237 31.44 -6.85 47.85
C ALA A 237 32.96 -6.96 48.09
N GLU A 238 33.58 -8.13 47.89
CA GLU A 238 35.00 -8.37 48.22
C GLU A 238 35.96 -8.49 47.03
N MET A 239 35.48 -8.30 45.78
CA MET A 239 36.32 -8.29 44.57
C MET A 239 36.50 -6.91 43.92
N LYS A 240 36.06 -5.83 44.59
CA LYS A 240 36.30 -4.44 44.19
C LYS A 240 37.10 -3.66 45.23
N ALA A 241 38.27 -4.18 45.60
CA ALA A 241 39.30 -3.39 46.28
C ALA A 241 40.67 -4.10 46.28
N LYS A 242 41.40 -4.06 45.15
CA LYS A 242 42.89 -4.03 45.09
C LYS A 242 43.38 -4.02 43.64
N ALA A 243 44.54 -3.37 43.45
CA ALA A 243 45.31 -3.17 42.21
C ALA A 243 44.98 -1.91 41.40
N ARG A 244 45.59 -0.84 41.91
CA ARG A 244 45.91 0.47 41.32
C ARG A 244 47.25 0.36 40.57
N ASN A 245 47.44 1.22 39.57
CA ASN A 245 48.71 1.75 39.01
C ASN A 245 49.59 0.89 38.09
N GLY A 246 50.04 1.54 37.00
CA GLY A 246 51.29 1.22 36.30
C GLY A 246 51.40 1.80 34.88
N ASP A 247 51.61 3.11 34.75
CA ASP A 247 52.15 3.78 33.54
C ASP A 247 53.57 3.30 33.20
N VAL A 248 53.97 3.35 31.91
CA VAL A 248 55.23 3.97 31.37
C VAL A 248 55.34 3.84 29.83
N ASN A 249 55.24 5.01 29.16
CA ASN A 249 55.92 5.63 28.00
C ASN A 249 56.79 4.89 26.92
N THR A 250 56.38 5.10 25.64
CA THR A 250 57.05 5.67 24.41
C THR A 250 58.29 4.99 23.74
N PRO A 251 58.72 5.33 22.47
CA PRO A 251 58.21 6.29 21.44
C PRO A 251 58.12 5.84 19.94
N ARG A 252 57.38 6.64 19.14
CA ARG A 252 57.49 7.10 17.72
C ARG A 252 58.19 6.27 16.61
N SER A 253 57.56 6.26 15.42
CA SER A 253 58.18 6.69 14.14
C SER A 253 57.13 7.05 13.07
N ASP A 254 57.44 8.12 12.32
CA ASP A 254 56.66 8.82 11.30
C ASP A 254 56.66 8.18 9.89
N GLY A 255 55.81 8.73 9.00
CA GLY A 255 55.93 8.68 7.52
C GLY A 255 54.74 8.02 6.80
N GLU A 256 54.15 8.53 5.71
CA GLU A 256 54.20 9.79 4.99
C GLU A 256 53.06 9.74 3.94
N ASN A 257 52.45 10.89 3.69
CA ASN A 257 51.80 11.38 2.46
C ASN A 257 51.53 10.43 1.27
N THR A 258 50.29 10.44 0.78
CA THR A 258 50.01 10.87 -0.61
C THR A 258 48.53 11.21 -0.82
N ALA A 259 48.29 12.45 -1.24
CA ALA A 259 47.03 12.92 -1.78
C ALA A 259 47.01 12.75 -3.31
N GLN A 260 45.78 12.81 -3.86
CA GLN A 260 45.39 12.97 -5.27
C GLN A 260 45.14 11.69 -6.09
N SER A 261 43.86 11.39 -6.31
CA SER A 261 43.28 11.53 -7.65
C SER A 261 41.76 11.42 -7.59
N ALA A 262 41.10 12.48 -8.09
CA ALA A 262 39.69 12.50 -8.38
C ALA A 262 39.42 11.55 -9.57
N GLY A 263 38.50 10.61 -9.39
CA GLY A 263 38.06 9.70 -10.43
C GLY A 263 36.68 9.17 -10.08
N SER A 264 35.69 9.62 -10.83
CA SER A 264 34.29 9.19 -10.80
C SER A 264 34.11 7.70 -10.53
N ASN A 265 33.42 7.35 -9.44
CA ASN A 265 32.78 6.05 -9.34
C ASN A 265 31.28 6.29 -9.25
N GLN A 266 30.68 6.35 -10.44
CA GLN A 266 29.27 6.06 -10.65
C GLN A 266 28.86 4.85 -9.84
N SER A 267 27.70 4.96 -9.20
CA SER A 267 27.04 3.89 -8.49
C SER A 267 27.02 2.62 -9.36
N LYS A 268 27.82 1.62 -8.99
CA LYS A 268 27.45 0.23 -9.27
C LYS A 268 26.29 -0.10 -8.32
N ARG A 269 25.10 0.39 -8.67
CA ARG A 269 23.83 -0.14 -8.17
C ARG A 269 23.90 -1.65 -8.42
N SER A 270 23.94 -2.41 -7.34
CA SER A 270 23.73 -3.85 -7.36
C SER A 270 22.52 -4.14 -8.24
N ARG A 271 22.70 -4.88 -9.35
CA ARG A 271 21.58 -5.39 -10.15
C ARG A 271 20.64 -6.13 -9.20
N ASN A 272 19.39 -5.70 -9.10
CA ASN A 272 18.43 -6.35 -8.23
C ASN A 272 18.08 -7.71 -8.83
N ASN A 273 18.07 -8.75 -8.00
CA ASN A 273 17.83 -10.13 -8.41
C ASN A 273 16.40 -10.38 -8.95
N TYR A 274 15.53 -9.37 -8.90
CA TYR A 274 14.10 -9.45 -9.20
C TYR A 274 13.69 -8.77 -10.51
N ASP A 275 14.63 -8.28 -11.32
CA ASP A 275 14.31 -7.62 -12.60
C ASP A 275 13.49 -8.53 -13.53
N LYS A 276 13.68 -9.86 -13.41
CA LYS A 276 12.90 -10.88 -14.14
C LYS A 276 11.45 -11.04 -13.67
N LEU A 277 11.12 -10.56 -12.48
CA LEU A 277 9.79 -10.61 -11.88
C LEU A 277 9.04 -9.29 -12.07
N SER A 278 9.65 -8.28 -12.71
CA SER A 278 9.03 -6.99 -12.95
C SER A 278 7.71 -7.16 -13.71
N PHE A 279 6.61 -6.68 -13.14
CA PHE A 279 5.29 -6.74 -13.73
C PHE A 279 4.68 -5.32 -13.81
N PRO A 280 4.29 -4.83 -15.00
CA PRO A 280 3.78 -3.46 -15.14
C PRO A 280 2.50 -3.25 -14.32
N ARG A 281 2.49 -2.24 -13.45
CA ARG A 281 1.32 -1.88 -12.62
C ARG A 281 0.05 -1.66 -13.46
N GLN A 282 0.21 -1.06 -14.64
CA GLN A 282 -0.88 -0.78 -15.59
C GLN A 282 -1.54 -2.03 -16.17
N ASN A 283 -0.94 -3.21 -16.04
CA ASN A 283 -1.52 -4.47 -16.51
C ASN A 283 -2.39 -5.15 -15.43
N ILE A 284 -2.46 -4.58 -14.22
CA ILE A 284 -3.36 -5.02 -13.15
C ILE A 284 -4.64 -4.19 -13.22
N HIS A 285 -5.77 -4.90 -13.24
CA HIS A 285 -7.10 -4.39 -13.55
C HIS A 285 -8.13 -5.00 -12.60
N ASN A 286 -9.31 -4.38 -12.49
CA ASN A 286 -10.48 -4.97 -11.81
C ASN A 286 -10.17 -5.51 -10.40
N MET A 287 -9.57 -4.65 -9.56
CA MET A 287 -9.14 -5.02 -8.21
C MET A 287 -10.31 -5.03 -7.23
N MET A 288 -10.47 -6.14 -6.52
CA MET A 288 -11.46 -6.35 -5.47
C MET A 288 -10.74 -6.70 -4.17
N LEU A 289 -11.04 -5.99 -3.08
CA LEU A 289 -10.46 -6.31 -1.78
C LEU A 289 -10.99 -7.66 -1.25
N LEU A 290 -10.11 -8.64 -1.09
CA LEU A 290 -10.41 -9.92 -0.45
C LEU A 290 -10.24 -9.86 1.08
N GLY A 291 -9.40 -8.95 1.57
CA GLY A 291 -9.22 -8.71 3.00
C GLY A 291 -7.86 -8.09 3.33
N ASN A 292 -7.57 -8.01 4.62
CA ASN A 292 -6.34 -7.41 5.13
C ASN A 292 -5.37 -8.51 5.58
N GLY A 293 -4.21 -8.58 4.93
CA GLY A 293 -3.11 -9.45 5.31
C GLY A 293 -2.12 -8.76 6.26
N GLU A 294 -1.08 -9.49 6.66
CA GLU A 294 -0.02 -9.03 7.57
C GLU A 294 0.72 -7.76 7.10
N PHE A 295 0.67 -7.44 5.80
CA PHE A 295 1.45 -6.35 5.17
C PHE A 295 0.60 -5.26 4.52
N GLY A 296 -0.73 -5.41 4.61
CA GLY A 296 -1.67 -4.55 3.90
C GLY A 296 -2.77 -5.34 3.21
N GLU A 297 -3.46 -4.65 2.31
CA GLU A 297 -4.63 -5.16 1.60
C GLU A 297 -4.27 -6.26 0.60
N VAL A 298 -5.13 -7.28 0.52
CA VAL A 298 -5.05 -8.38 -0.43
C VAL A 298 -6.24 -8.25 -1.36
N TYR A 299 -5.98 -8.21 -2.66
CA TYR A 299 -6.99 -8.05 -3.69
C TYR A 299 -7.04 -9.25 -4.61
N LEU A 300 -8.23 -9.54 -5.13
CA LEU A 300 -8.42 -10.28 -6.36
C LEU A 300 -8.27 -9.29 -7.51
N ALA A 301 -7.55 -9.63 -8.57
CA ALA A 301 -7.39 -8.75 -9.71
C ALA A 301 -7.34 -9.54 -11.01
N GLN A 302 -7.61 -8.86 -12.11
CA GLN A 302 -7.35 -9.35 -13.46
C GLN A 302 -6.01 -8.80 -13.93
N ALA A 303 -5.11 -9.67 -14.38
CA ALA A 303 -3.78 -9.30 -14.86
C ALA A 303 -3.63 -9.67 -16.33
N LYS A 304 -3.15 -8.72 -17.13
CA LYS A 304 -2.85 -8.92 -18.57
C LYS A 304 -1.42 -9.37 -18.81
N SER A 305 -1.25 -10.32 -19.72
CA SER A 305 0.07 -10.80 -20.16
C SER A 305 0.93 -11.32 -19.00
N VAL A 306 0.33 -12.15 -18.15
CA VAL A 306 1.04 -12.83 -17.06
C VAL A 306 2.12 -13.76 -17.66
N PRO A 307 3.36 -13.78 -17.11
CA PRO A 307 4.39 -14.69 -17.59
C PRO A 307 3.93 -16.15 -17.57
N GLY A 308 4.04 -16.84 -18.71
CA GLY A 308 3.63 -18.23 -18.85
C GLY A 308 2.17 -18.44 -19.32
N THR A 309 1.39 -17.38 -19.51
CA THR A 309 0.08 -17.44 -20.16
C THR A 309 0.15 -16.94 -21.61
N LYS A 310 -0.92 -17.14 -22.39
CA LYS A 310 -1.00 -16.64 -23.77
C LYS A 310 -0.87 -15.11 -23.76
N GLU A 311 -0.03 -14.57 -24.63
CA GLU A 311 0.19 -13.12 -24.70
C GLU A 311 -1.14 -12.38 -24.94
N GLY A 312 -1.41 -11.36 -24.12
CA GLY A 312 -2.68 -10.63 -24.15
C GLY A 312 -3.86 -11.33 -23.49
N SER A 313 -3.68 -12.50 -22.86
CA SER A 313 -4.74 -13.11 -22.07
C SER A 313 -4.92 -12.43 -20.72
N ASP A 314 -6.18 -12.34 -20.30
CA ASP A 314 -6.55 -11.92 -18.97
C ASP A 314 -6.46 -13.12 -18.01
N THR A 315 -5.70 -12.98 -16.93
CA THR A 315 -5.51 -14.02 -15.92
C THR A 315 -5.96 -13.49 -14.57
N VAL A 316 -6.72 -14.29 -13.81
CA VAL A 316 -7.10 -13.91 -12.44
C VAL A 316 -5.94 -14.17 -11.51
N VAL A 317 -5.59 -13.16 -10.72
CA VAL A 317 -4.45 -13.18 -9.81
C VAL A 317 -4.86 -12.66 -8.44
N MET A 318 -4.10 -13.03 -7.43
CA MET A 318 -4.17 -12.42 -6.11
C MET A 318 -3.05 -11.39 -5.99
N VAL A 319 -3.40 -10.16 -5.63
CA VAL A 319 -2.47 -9.04 -5.48
C VAL A 319 -2.35 -8.70 -4.01
N LYS A 320 -1.15 -8.84 -3.45
CA LYS A 320 -0.86 -8.42 -2.07
C LYS A 320 -0.17 -7.06 -2.09
N ALA A 321 -0.85 -6.04 -1.60
CA ALA A 321 -0.34 -4.67 -1.56
C ALA A 321 0.38 -4.37 -0.25
N LEU A 322 1.53 -3.71 -0.38
CA LEU A 322 2.30 -3.19 0.75
C LEU A 322 2.02 -1.70 0.92
N GLN A 323 1.17 -1.35 1.90
CA GLN A 323 0.71 0.03 2.11
C GLN A 323 1.72 0.92 2.87
N GLN A 324 2.65 0.35 3.63
CA GLN A 324 3.61 1.11 4.44
C GLN A 324 5.07 0.78 4.07
N THR A 325 5.61 1.52 3.10
CA THR A 325 7.01 1.42 2.65
C THR A 325 8.00 2.25 3.47
N ARG A 326 7.49 3.13 4.36
CA ARG A 326 8.30 4.02 5.21
C ARG A 326 8.83 3.35 6.48
N ASP A 327 8.31 2.17 6.83
CA ASP A 327 8.87 1.34 7.90
C ASP A 327 9.88 0.34 7.31
N GLU A 328 11.14 0.52 7.67
CA GLU A 328 12.24 -0.31 7.19
C GLU A 328 12.06 -1.78 7.59
N ALA A 329 11.42 -2.07 8.73
CA ALA A 329 11.13 -3.42 9.17
C ALA A 329 10.10 -4.11 8.26
N SER A 330 8.99 -3.43 7.96
CA SER A 330 7.96 -3.90 7.03
C SER A 330 8.52 -4.16 5.62
N LEU A 331 9.41 -3.29 5.14
CA LEU A 331 10.08 -3.46 3.84
C LEU A 331 11.06 -4.65 3.84
N GLN A 332 11.80 -4.88 4.93
CA GLN A 332 12.69 -6.04 5.07
C GLN A 332 11.90 -7.35 5.09
N GLU A 333 10.79 -7.42 5.82
CA GLU A 333 9.95 -8.61 5.87
C GLU A 333 9.26 -8.88 4.52
N PHE A 334 8.81 -7.85 3.81
CA PHE A 334 8.31 -7.96 2.44
C PHE A 334 9.36 -8.59 1.51
N LYS A 335 10.60 -8.08 1.54
CA LYS A 335 11.71 -8.64 0.73
C LYS A 335 11.99 -10.10 1.10
N ARG A 336 11.94 -10.44 2.39
CA ARG A 336 12.12 -11.82 2.86
C ARG A 336 11.04 -12.74 2.31
N GLN A 337 9.77 -12.30 2.29
CA GLN A 337 8.68 -13.09 1.70
C GLN A 337 8.85 -13.25 0.20
N LEU A 338 9.20 -12.17 -0.50
CA LEU A 338 9.49 -12.20 -1.93
C LEU A 338 10.60 -13.20 -2.26
N ASP A 339 11.69 -13.21 -1.50
CA ASP A 339 12.80 -14.15 -1.66
C ASP A 339 12.38 -15.61 -1.45
N MET A 340 11.48 -15.86 -0.50
CA MET A 340 10.96 -17.21 -0.27
C MET A 340 10.12 -17.68 -1.45
N PHE A 341 9.18 -16.85 -1.90
CA PHE A 341 8.32 -17.18 -3.04
C PHE A 341 9.10 -17.34 -4.34
N ALA A 342 10.09 -16.47 -4.60
CA ALA A 342 10.92 -16.54 -5.80
C ALA A 342 11.79 -17.82 -5.88
N ARG A 343 12.01 -18.49 -4.74
CA ARG A 343 12.78 -19.74 -4.67
C ARG A 343 11.92 -21.00 -4.74
N LEU A 344 10.60 -20.88 -4.69
CA LEU A 344 9.68 -22.01 -4.63
C LEU A 344 8.89 -22.12 -5.93
N ASP A 345 9.20 -23.12 -6.74
CA ASP A 345 8.40 -23.49 -7.91
C ASP A 345 7.93 -24.95 -7.79
N HIS A 346 6.65 -25.13 -7.47
CA HIS A 346 6.00 -26.44 -7.31
C HIS A 346 4.51 -26.32 -7.61
N CYS A 347 3.89 -27.37 -8.14
CA CYS A 347 2.45 -27.35 -8.47
C CYS A 347 1.54 -27.20 -7.23
N ASN A 348 2.00 -27.61 -6.06
CA ASN A 348 1.29 -27.50 -4.78
C ASN A 348 1.77 -26.36 -3.87
N VAL A 349 2.46 -25.35 -4.41
CA VAL A 349 2.88 -24.14 -3.68
C VAL A 349 2.43 -22.92 -4.47
N THR A 350 1.91 -21.90 -3.78
CA THR A 350 1.36 -20.71 -4.46
C THR A 350 2.47 -20.01 -5.21
N LYS A 351 2.30 -19.85 -6.53
CA LYS A 351 3.34 -19.25 -7.39
C LYS A 351 3.32 -17.72 -7.30
N LEU A 352 4.51 -17.14 -7.28
CA LEU A 352 4.74 -15.72 -7.53
C LEU A 352 4.83 -15.49 -9.04
N LEU A 353 3.90 -14.70 -9.55
CA LEU A 353 3.76 -14.40 -10.97
C LEU A 353 4.47 -13.10 -11.35
N GLY A 354 4.58 -12.15 -10.42
CA GLY A 354 5.22 -10.87 -10.67
C GLY A 354 5.32 -9.95 -9.46
N LEU A 355 6.07 -8.87 -9.63
CA LEU A 355 6.32 -7.80 -8.67
C LEU A 355 6.11 -6.45 -9.37
N CYS A 356 5.15 -5.65 -8.91
CA CYS A 356 5.02 -4.25 -9.33
C CYS A 356 5.70 -3.36 -8.28
N ASN A 357 6.85 -2.79 -8.62
CA ASN A 357 7.61 -1.90 -7.74
C ASN A 357 7.85 -0.50 -8.32
N ASP A 358 7.21 -0.16 -9.44
CA ASP A 358 7.37 1.12 -10.12
C ASP A 358 6.75 2.29 -9.36
N VAL A 359 5.63 2.03 -8.66
CA VAL A 359 4.84 3.03 -7.93
C VAL A 359 4.32 2.42 -6.63
N GLU A 360 4.33 3.19 -5.55
CA GLU A 360 3.73 2.78 -4.27
C GLU A 360 2.19 2.81 -4.34
N PRO A 361 1.49 1.87 -3.67
CA PRO A 361 2.02 0.74 -2.89
C PRO A 361 2.60 -0.37 -3.77
N HIS A 362 3.69 -1.03 -3.35
CA HIS A 362 4.27 -2.16 -4.10
C HIS A 362 3.36 -3.39 -4.07
N TYR A 363 3.26 -4.13 -5.18
CA TYR A 363 2.39 -5.30 -5.32
C TYR A 363 3.18 -6.59 -5.54
N MET A 364 2.86 -7.63 -4.75
CA MET A 364 3.18 -9.01 -5.13
C MET A 364 2.00 -9.61 -5.88
N VAL A 365 2.23 -10.08 -7.10
CA VAL A 365 1.22 -10.74 -7.93
C VAL A 365 1.37 -12.25 -7.77
N LEU A 366 0.38 -12.91 -7.21
CA LEU A 366 0.35 -14.31 -6.83
C LEU A 366 -0.73 -15.06 -7.60
N GLN A 367 -0.56 -16.38 -7.73
CA GLN A 367 -1.59 -17.25 -8.27
C GLN A 367 -2.89 -17.16 -7.46
N TYR A 368 -4.04 -17.07 -8.14
CA TYR A 368 -5.36 -17.12 -7.53
C TYR A 368 -5.85 -18.57 -7.34
N THR A 369 -6.67 -18.79 -6.31
CA THR A 369 -7.34 -20.06 -6.02
C THR A 369 -8.82 -19.78 -5.71
N ASP A 370 -9.71 -20.42 -6.44
CA ASP A 370 -11.15 -20.12 -6.51
C ASP A 370 -11.97 -20.51 -5.27
N TRP A 371 -11.47 -21.40 -4.41
CA TRP A 371 -12.17 -21.80 -3.18
C TRP A 371 -11.61 -21.19 -1.90
N GLY A 372 -10.62 -20.29 -2.02
CA GLY A 372 -9.97 -19.67 -0.87
C GLY A 372 -9.30 -20.68 0.05
N ASP A 373 -9.32 -20.44 1.37
CA ASP A 373 -8.66 -21.31 2.35
C ASP A 373 -9.48 -22.53 2.76
N LEU A 374 -8.80 -23.64 3.06
CA LEU A 374 -9.38 -24.93 3.42
C LEU A 374 -10.26 -24.83 4.69
N LYS A 375 -9.96 -23.93 5.63
CA LYS A 375 -10.80 -23.75 6.82
C LYS A 375 -12.17 -23.18 6.41
N GLN A 376 -12.20 -22.12 5.59
CA GLN A 376 -13.45 -21.55 5.10
C GLN A 376 -14.24 -22.56 4.25
N PHE A 377 -13.55 -23.28 3.36
CA PHE A 377 -14.16 -24.34 2.56
C PHE A 377 -14.84 -25.40 3.45
N LEU A 378 -14.15 -25.93 4.45
CA LEU A 378 -14.69 -26.94 5.36
C LEU A 378 -15.87 -26.41 6.20
N VAL A 379 -15.84 -25.13 6.61
CA VAL A 379 -16.96 -24.51 7.33
C VAL A 379 -18.18 -24.36 6.41
N ALA A 380 -17.99 -23.91 5.17
CA ALA A 380 -19.05 -23.73 4.18
C ALA A 380 -19.76 -25.05 3.83
N THR A 381 -19.05 -26.18 3.82
CA THR A 381 -19.68 -27.50 3.58
C THR A 381 -20.61 -27.95 4.72
N ARG A 382 -20.46 -27.40 5.94
CA ARG A 382 -21.14 -27.87 7.17
C ARG A 382 -22.39 -27.08 7.57
N LYS A 383 -22.56 -25.82 7.15
CA LYS A 383 -23.71 -24.98 7.55
C LYS A 383 -24.92 -25.19 6.63
N GLU A 384 -26.13 -25.24 7.21
CA GLU A 384 -27.39 -25.03 6.48
C GLU A 384 -27.49 -23.54 6.10
N GLY A 385 -27.76 -23.25 4.83
CA GLY A 385 -27.38 -21.98 4.19
C GLY A 385 -28.23 -20.75 4.50
N THR A 386 -27.62 -19.58 4.30
CA THR A 386 -28.31 -18.35 3.87
C THR A 386 -27.99 -18.12 2.38
N ALA A 387 -28.97 -17.65 1.62
CA ALA A 387 -29.19 -17.86 0.18
C ALA A 387 -28.22 -17.19 -0.84
N ALA A 388 -26.97 -16.85 -0.49
CA ALA A 388 -26.14 -15.99 -1.35
C ALA A 388 -24.87 -16.62 -1.96
N LYS A 389 -24.54 -17.91 -1.69
CA LYS A 389 -23.38 -18.58 -2.31
C LYS A 389 -23.69 -20.04 -2.68
N PRO A 390 -23.25 -20.56 -3.84
CA PRO A 390 -23.36 -21.97 -4.17
C PRO A 390 -22.58 -22.81 -3.14
N ARG A 391 -23.25 -23.82 -2.56
CA ARG A 391 -22.67 -24.65 -1.49
C ARG A 391 -21.58 -25.57 -2.05
N PRO A 392 -20.34 -25.52 -1.54
CA PRO A 392 -19.34 -26.53 -1.89
C PRO A 392 -19.79 -27.91 -1.40
N THR A 393 -19.60 -28.92 -2.24
CA THR A 393 -19.87 -30.31 -1.86
C THR A 393 -18.87 -30.77 -0.78
N PRO A 394 -19.34 -31.50 0.25
CA PRO A 394 -18.44 -32.11 1.23
C PRO A 394 -17.37 -32.97 0.55
N LEU A 395 -16.15 -32.91 1.06
CA LEU A 395 -15.04 -33.71 0.53
C LEU A 395 -15.31 -35.20 0.74
N THR A 396 -15.09 -35.99 -0.31
CA THR A 396 -15.07 -37.45 -0.20
C THR A 396 -13.78 -37.92 0.49
N VAL A 397 -13.74 -39.18 0.95
CA VAL A 397 -12.53 -39.78 1.51
C VAL A 397 -11.36 -39.77 0.50
N PRO A 398 -11.54 -40.17 -0.78
CA PRO A 398 -10.49 -40.05 -1.79
C PRO A 398 -9.97 -38.62 -1.98
N GLN A 399 -10.86 -37.62 -2.03
CA GLN A 399 -10.47 -36.22 -2.15
C GLN A 399 -9.67 -35.76 -0.93
N SER A 400 -10.09 -36.18 0.27
CA SER A 400 -9.37 -35.85 1.51
C SER A 400 -7.94 -36.43 1.52
N LEU A 401 -7.77 -37.68 1.05
CA LEU A 401 -6.45 -38.30 0.92
C LEU A 401 -5.58 -37.59 -0.13
N ALA A 402 -6.16 -37.19 -1.27
CA ALA A 402 -5.45 -36.44 -2.30
C ALA A 402 -4.94 -35.08 -1.78
N LEU A 403 -5.76 -34.36 -0.99
CA LEU A 403 -5.35 -33.10 -0.37
C LEU A 403 -4.16 -33.31 0.59
N VAL A 404 -4.20 -34.36 1.42
CA VAL A 404 -3.10 -34.68 2.35
C VAL A 404 -1.82 -35.03 1.58
N HIS A 405 -1.94 -35.80 0.50
CA HIS A 405 -0.80 -36.17 -0.34
C HIS A 405 -0.14 -34.94 -0.99
N GLN A 406 -0.93 -34.03 -1.55
CA GLN A 406 -0.42 -32.79 -2.15
C GLN A 406 0.24 -31.86 -1.12
N LEU A 407 -0.35 -31.75 0.08
CA LEU A 407 0.26 -31.02 1.18
C LEU A 407 1.62 -31.61 1.58
N ALA A 408 1.75 -32.95 1.59
CA ALA A 408 3.01 -33.61 1.87
C ALA A 408 4.06 -33.28 0.80
N LEU A 409 3.71 -33.36 -0.49
CA LEU A 409 4.61 -32.99 -1.60
C LEU A 409 5.04 -31.53 -1.53
N ALA A 410 4.11 -30.61 -1.24
CA ALA A 410 4.43 -29.19 -1.05
C ALA A 410 5.44 -28.98 0.10
N LEU A 411 5.22 -29.64 1.24
CA LEU A 411 6.10 -29.51 2.40
C LEU A 411 7.48 -30.13 2.17
N GLU A 412 7.54 -31.25 1.46
CA GLU A 412 8.80 -31.86 1.03
C GLU A 412 9.60 -30.90 0.13
N HIS A 413 8.93 -30.29 -0.85
CA HIS A 413 9.56 -29.28 -1.72
C HIS A 413 10.09 -28.07 -0.94
N ILE A 414 9.29 -27.54 -0.01
CA ILE A 414 9.71 -26.43 0.88
C ILE A 414 10.93 -26.84 1.71
N ALA A 415 10.94 -28.06 2.25
CA ALA A 415 12.06 -28.59 3.03
C ALA A 415 13.34 -28.75 2.18
N ASN A 416 13.21 -29.22 0.94
CA ASN A 416 14.33 -29.34 0.00
C ASN A 416 14.99 -27.98 -0.32
N HIS A 417 14.23 -26.88 -0.22
CA HIS A 417 14.73 -25.51 -0.36
C HIS A 417 15.29 -24.93 0.97
N ARG A 418 15.42 -25.76 2.01
CA ARG A 418 15.86 -25.41 3.37
C ARG A 418 14.99 -24.34 4.03
N LEU A 419 13.70 -24.35 3.72
CA LEU A 419 12.70 -23.49 4.33
C LEU A 419 11.83 -24.30 5.29
N VAL A 420 11.29 -23.62 6.31
CA VAL A 420 10.35 -24.22 7.27
C VAL A 420 9.13 -23.32 7.33
N HIS A 421 7.96 -23.84 6.98
CA HIS A 421 6.72 -23.06 6.92
C HIS A 421 6.28 -22.50 8.28
N LYS A 422 6.49 -23.28 9.36
CA LYS A 422 6.16 -22.96 10.77
C LYS A 422 4.68 -22.74 11.10
N ASP A 423 3.81 -22.42 10.14
CA ASP A 423 2.37 -22.23 10.35
C ASP A 423 1.53 -23.05 9.37
N VAL A 424 1.68 -24.37 9.39
CA VAL A 424 0.87 -25.28 8.56
C VAL A 424 -0.49 -25.46 9.26
N ALA A 425 -1.50 -24.77 8.75
CA ALA A 425 -2.87 -24.82 9.26
C ALA A 425 -3.87 -24.72 8.09
N ALA A 426 -5.10 -25.19 8.30
CA ALA A 426 -6.15 -25.17 7.26
C ALA A 426 -6.42 -23.76 6.69
N ARG A 427 -6.17 -22.68 7.45
CA ARG A 427 -6.29 -21.30 6.98
C ARG A 427 -5.19 -20.86 6.00
N ASN A 428 -4.08 -21.58 5.94
CA ASN A 428 -2.92 -21.30 5.08
C ASN A 428 -2.81 -22.33 3.94
N CYS A 429 -3.84 -23.16 3.76
CA CYS A 429 -3.92 -24.14 2.68
C CYS A 429 -5.03 -23.66 1.75
N LEU A 430 -4.68 -23.20 0.56
CA LEU A 430 -5.64 -22.74 -0.44
C LEU A 430 -6.17 -23.91 -1.25
N ILE A 431 -7.42 -23.84 -1.68
CA ILE A 431 -8.11 -24.87 -2.47
C ILE A 431 -8.44 -24.30 -3.84
N SER A 432 -8.13 -25.07 -4.88
CA SER A 432 -8.58 -24.77 -6.24
C SER A 432 -9.44 -25.89 -6.83
N SER A 433 -10.37 -25.53 -7.72
CA SER A 433 -11.10 -26.48 -8.58
C SER A 433 -10.22 -27.06 -9.69
N ASP A 434 -9.11 -26.39 -10.00
CA ASP A 434 -8.21 -26.79 -11.08
C ASP A 434 -7.15 -27.80 -10.61
N LEU A 435 -7.17 -28.94 -11.29
CA LEU A 435 -6.00 -29.66 -11.81
C LEU A 435 -6.43 -30.38 -13.08
#